data_AF-R5MZ87-F1
#
_entry.id   AF-R5MZ87-F1
#
_cell.length_a   1.000
_cell.length_b   1.000
_cell.length_c   1.000
_cell.angle_alpha   90.00
_cell.angle_beta   90.00
_cell.angle_gamma   90.00
#
_symmetry.space_group_name_H-M   'P 1'
#
loop_
_entity.id
_entity.type
_entity.pdbx_description
1 polymer ?
#
loop_
_entity_poly.entity_id
_entity_poly.type
_entity_poly.pdbx_seq_one_letter_code
_entity_poly.pdbx_strand_id
1 'polypeptide(L)'
;MFHIIKSMDMPTYVGLMLTLIVIGIYYIIKYRRVKVPWIILVYFMVVNSIVLIINRIIEEYQSNTHLEKISSNVALISSGIFIASIFVVGIITKIKEKR
;
A
#
# COMPACT_ATOMS: atom_id res chain seq x y z
N MET A 1 14.39 -4.85 1.73
CA MET A 1 12.93 -5.08 1.62
C MET A 1 12.43 -4.85 0.19
N PHE A 2 12.64 -3.68 -0.42
CA PHE A 2 12.25 -3.42 -1.83
C PHE A 2 12.89 -4.34 -2.88
N HIS A 3 14.15 -4.74 -2.69
CA HIS A 3 14.83 -5.69 -3.58
C HIS A 3 14.20 -7.10 -3.56
N ILE A 4 13.74 -7.56 -2.39
CA ILE A 4 13.14 -8.90 -2.22
C ILE A 4 11.80 -8.96 -2.96
N ILE A 5 11.04 -7.87 -2.91
CA ILE A 5 9.74 -7.74 -3.55
C ILE A 5 9.89 -7.72 -5.08
N LYS A 6 10.93 -7.04 -5.61
CA LYS A 6 11.23 -7.04 -7.04
C LYS A 6 11.75 -8.38 -7.57
N SER A 7 12.36 -9.20 -6.72
CA SER A 7 12.87 -10.53 -7.10
C SER A 7 11.81 -11.64 -7.04
N MET A 8 10.58 -11.35 -6.61
CA MET A 8 9.49 -12.33 -6.63
C MET A 8 8.90 -12.48 -8.03
N ASP A 9 8.57 -13.71 -8.40
CA ASP A 9 7.80 -14.00 -9.61
C ASP A 9 6.43 -13.31 -9.55
N MET A 10 5.93 -12.89 -10.71
CA MET A 10 4.71 -12.12 -10.84
C MET A 10 3.50 -12.74 -10.11
N PRO A 11 3.19 -14.04 -10.26
CA PRO A 11 2.01 -14.62 -9.64
C PRO A 11 2.10 -14.58 -8.11
N THR A 12 3.30 -14.83 -7.57
CA THR A 12 3.56 -14.80 -6.13
C THR A 12 3.43 -13.38 -5.56
N TYR A 13 3.96 -12.39 -6.27
CA TYR A 13 3.83 -10.98 -5.88
C TYR A 13 2.37 -10.52 -5.89
N VAL A 14 1.63 -10.80 -6.97
CA VAL A 14 0.22 -10.42 -7.08
C VAL A 14 -0.62 -11.16 -6.01
N GLY A 15 -0.36 -12.45 -5.79
CA GLY A 15 -1.02 -13.23 -4.73
C GLY A 15 -0.81 -12.64 -3.33
N LEU A 16 0.40 -12.18 -3.02
CA LEU A 16 0.69 -11.51 -1.76
C LEU A 16 -0.09 -10.19 -1.64
N MET A 17 -0.09 -9.36 -2.68
CA MET A 17 -0.82 -8.09 -2.68
C MET A 17 -2.34 -8.28 -2.58
N LEU A 18 -2.90 -9.30 -3.24
CA LEU A 18 -4.31 -9.67 -3.12
C LEU A 18 -4.65 -10.13 -1.69
N THR A 19 -3.77 -10.90 -1.06
CA THR A 19 -3.93 -11.31 0.34
C THR A 19 -3.96 -10.10 1.27
N LEU A 20 -3.06 -9.12 1.06
CA LEU A 20 -3.06 -7.85 1.80
C LEU A 20 -4.35 -7.07 1.61
N ILE A 21 -4.91 -7.05 0.40
CA ILE A 21 -6.20 -6.41 0.11
C ILE A 21 -7.34 -7.10 0.88
N VAL A 22 -7.42 -8.43 0.82
CA VAL A 22 -8.46 -9.20 1.53
C VAL A 22 -8.40 -8.96 3.03
N ILE A 23 -7.19 -9.03 3.62
CA ILE A 23 -6.97 -8.74 5.03
C ILE A 23 -7.38 -7.29 5.35
N GLY A 24 -6.95 -6.33 4.53
CA GLY A 24 -7.29 -4.93 4.71
C GLY A 24 -8.79 -4.67 4.69
N ILE A 25 -9.52 -5.24 3.72
CA ILE A 25 -10.98 -5.14 3.62
C ILE A 25 -11.65 -5.76 4.85
N TYR A 26 -11.18 -6.94 5.30
CA TYR A 26 -11.69 -7.56 6.52
C TYR A 26 -11.54 -6.64 7.75
N TYR A 27 -10.37 -6.03 7.94
CA TYR A 27 -10.14 -5.08 9.04
C TYR A 27 -11.01 -3.83 8.92
N ILE A 28 -11.16 -3.28 7.72
CA ILE A 28 -12.05 -2.14 7.47
C ILE A 28 -13.49 -2.47 7.88
N ILE A 29 -14.01 -3.64 7.49
CA ILE A 29 -15.38 -4.08 7.82
C ILE A 29 -15.50 -4.32 9.33
N LYS A 30 -14.56 -5.06 9.93
CA LYS A 30 -14.57 -5.41 11.35
C LYS A 30 -14.56 -4.19 12.26
N TYR A 31 -13.76 -3.18 11.91
CA TYR A 31 -13.60 -1.98 12.72
C TYR A 31 -14.39 -0.78 12.22
N ARG A 32 -15.35 -0.97 11.30
CA ARG A 32 -16.16 0.11 10.69
C ARG A 32 -16.88 1.03 11.67
N ARG A 33 -17.14 0.58 12.90
CA ARG A 33 -17.82 1.36 13.97
C ARG A 33 -16.84 2.06 14.92
N VAL A 34 -15.55 1.73 14.86
CA VAL A 34 -14.54 2.22 15.78
C VAL A 34 -13.81 3.40 15.13
N LYS A 35 -13.80 4.57 15.78
CA LYS A 35 -13.08 5.76 15.28
C LYS A 35 -11.64 5.79 15.79
N VAL A 36 -10.82 4.86 15.29
CA VAL A 36 -9.40 4.75 15.66
C VAL A 36 -8.50 5.25 14.52
N PRO A 37 -7.43 6.02 14.82
CA PRO A 37 -6.57 6.61 13.80
C PRO A 37 -5.93 5.59 12.84
N TRP A 38 -5.59 4.38 13.30
CA TRP A 38 -4.91 3.38 12.47
C TRP A 38 -5.77 2.80 11.34
N ILE A 39 -7.10 2.93 11.37
CA ILE A 39 -7.96 2.47 10.28
C ILE A 39 -7.61 3.17 8.96
N ILE A 40 -7.19 4.44 9.00
CA ILE A 40 -6.75 5.18 7.80
C ILE A 40 -5.57 4.47 7.11
N LEU A 41 -4.67 3.87 7.88
CA LEU A 41 -3.51 3.15 7.34
C LEU A 41 -3.96 1.91 6.59
N VAL A 42 -5.00 1.22 7.07
CA VAL A 42 -5.55 0.04 6.39
C VAL A 42 -6.17 0.43 5.05
N TYR A 43 -6.89 1.55 4.98
CA TYR A 43 -7.38 2.09 3.70
C TYR A 43 -6.24 2.41 2.74
N PHE A 44 -5.21 3.13 3.19
CA PHE A 44 -4.06 3.44 2.35
C PHE A 44 -3.30 2.18 1.93
N MET A 45 -3.22 1.15 2.77
CA MET A 45 -2.58 -0.13 2.45
C MET A 45 -3.29 -0.83 1.29
N VAL A 46 -4.63 -0.88 1.31
CA VAL A 46 -5.43 -1.46 0.22
C VAL A 46 -5.18 -0.71 -1.09
N VAL A 47 -5.24 0.62 -1.05
CA VAL A 47 -5.01 1.46 -2.23
C VAL A 47 -3.57 1.30 -2.76
N ASN A 48 -2.56 1.33 -1.89
CA ASN A 48 -1.17 1.13 -2.30
C ASN A 48 -0.96 -0.25 -2.93
N SER A 49 -1.57 -1.30 -2.38
CA SER A 49 -1.44 -2.66 -2.92
C SER A 49 -1.91 -2.73 -4.37
N ILE A 50 -3.00 -2.04 -4.72
CA ILE A 50 -3.52 -1.96 -6.10
C ILE A 50 -2.53 -1.23 -7.02
N VAL A 51 -2.02 -0.07 -6.60
CA VAL A 51 -1.04 0.70 -7.38
C VAL A 51 0.22 -0.14 -7.63
N LEU A 52 0.68 -0.86 -6.61
CA LEU A 52 1.85 -1.72 -6.67
C LEU A 52 1.65 -2.95 -7.57
N ILE A 53 0.43 -3.52 -7.62
CA ILE A 53 0.07 -4.58 -8.59
C ILE A 53 0.14 -4.02 -10.02
N ILE A 54 -0.50 -2.88 -10.27
CA ILE A 54 -0.55 -2.26 -11.62
C ILE A 54 0.87 -1.94 -12.09
N ASN A 55 1.70 -1.36 -11.23
CA ASN A 55 3.09 -1.07 -11.57
C ASN A 55 3.87 -2.33 -11.96
N ARG A 56 3.67 -3.44 -11.25
CA ARG A 56 4.33 -4.71 -11.59
C ARG A 56 3.84 -5.27 -12.93
N ILE A 57 2.54 -5.21 -13.20
CA ILE A 57 1.97 -5.62 -14.49
C ILE A 57 2.57 -4.80 -15.63
N ILE A 58 2.69 -3.47 -15.47
CA ILE A 58 3.25 -2.61 -16.50
C ILE A 58 4.75 -2.84 -16.68
N GLU A 59 5.51 -2.99 -15.60
CA GLU A 59 6.95 -3.32 -15.63
C GLU A 59 7.22 -4.62 -16.42
N GLU A 60 6.32 -5.60 -16.33
CA GLU A 60 6.49 -6.91 -16.96
C GLU A 60 5.96 -7.00 -18.39
N TYR A 61 4.78 -6.45 -18.68
CA TYR A 61 4.15 -6.56 -19.99
C TYR A 61 4.37 -5.36 -20.91
N GLN A 62 4.74 -4.19 -20.37
CA GLN A 62 4.90 -2.94 -21.12
C GLN A 62 6.19 -2.20 -20.76
N SER A 63 7.27 -2.97 -20.59
CA SER A 63 8.60 -2.46 -20.29
C SER A 63 9.14 -1.52 -21.39
N ASN A 64 9.97 -0.56 -20.98
CA ASN A 64 10.59 0.49 -21.78
C ASN A 64 9.62 1.51 -22.40
N THR A 65 8.39 1.58 -21.89
CA THR A 65 7.39 2.57 -22.36
C THR A 65 7.36 3.81 -21.46
N HIS A 66 6.79 4.90 -21.99
CA HIS A 66 6.50 6.08 -21.17
C HIS A 66 5.52 5.76 -20.03
N LEU A 67 4.64 4.78 -20.24
CA LEU A 67 3.68 4.34 -19.25
C LEU A 67 4.35 3.65 -18.05
N GLU A 68 5.39 2.84 -18.28
CA GLU A 68 6.20 2.26 -17.19
C GLU A 68 6.83 3.35 -16.32
N LYS A 69 7.43 4.39 -16.93
CA LYS A 69 8.03 5.51 -16.20
C LYS A 69 7.01 6.25 -15.34
N ILE A 70 5.83 6.54 -15.90
CA ILE A 70 4.73 7.14 -15.15
C ILE A 70 4.32 6.23 -14.00
N SER A 71 4.11 4.94 -14.27
CA SER A 71 3.65 3.97 -13.27
C SER A 71 4.63 3.83 -12.11
N SER A 72 5.93 3.75 -12.40
CA SER A 72 7.00 3.71 -11.42
C SER A 72 7.01 4.95 -10.53
N ASN A 73 6.86 6.15 -11.11
CA ASN A 73 6.76 7.39 -10.36
C ASN A 73 5.52 7.42 -9.45
N VAL A 74 4.36 6.97 -9.95
CA VAL A 74 3.12 6.89 -9.17
C VAL A 74 3.27 5.89 -8.02
N ALA A 75 3.90 4.74 -8.26
CA ALA A 75 4.19 3.74 -7.22
C ALA A 75 5.13 4.28 -6.13
N LEU A 76 6.15 5.05 -6.51
CA LEU A 76 7.05 5.72 -5.57
C LEU A 76 6.33 6.78 -4.73
N ILE A 77 5.57 7.66 -5.37
CA ILE A 77 4.83 8.74 -4.68
C ILE A 77 3.78 8.15 -3.73
N SER A 78 3.00 7.16 -4.18
CA SER A 78 1.98 6.50 -3.35
C SER A 78 2.59 5.77 -2.14
N SER A 79 3.74 5.13 -2.31
CA SER A 79 4.50 4.52 -1.20
C SER A 79 4.99 5.57 -0.22
N GLY A 80 5.50 6.71 -0.71
CA GLY A 80 5.92 7.84 0.12
C GLY A 80 4.77 8.43 0.95
N ILE A 81 3.59 8.62 0.33
CA ILE A 81 2.38 9.08 1.02
C ILE A 81 1.97 8.09 2.12
N PHE A 82 2.05 6.79 1.86
CA PHE A 82 1.75 5.79 2.88
C PHE A 82 2.69 5.86 4.07
N ILE A 83 4.01 5.94 3.82
CA ILE A 83 4.99 6.09 4.90
C ILE A 83 4.72 7.36 5.72
N ALA A 84 4.45 8.49 5.06
CA ALA A 84 4.09 9.73 5.74
C ALA A 84 2.82 9.57 6.60
N SER A 85 1.81 8.85 6.10
CA SER A 85 0.58 8.60 6.85
C SER A 85 0.81 7.79 8.14
N ILE A 86 1.76 6.85 8.14
CA ILE A 86 2.15 6.08 9.34
C ILE A 86 2.70 7.03 10.41
N PHE A 87 3.59 7.96 10.03
CA PHE A 87 4.12 8.95 10.96
C PHE A 87 3.03 9.84 11.55
N VAL A 88 2.12 10.35 10.71
CA VAL A 88 1.00 11.19 11.15
C VAL A 88 0.12 10.44 12.16
N VAL A 89 -0.23 9.19 11.87
CA VAL A 89 -1.04 8.35 12.78
C VAL A 89 -0.30 8.07 14.08
N GLY A 90 1.01 7.82 14.03
CA GLY A 90 1.84 7.63 15.22
C GLY A 90 1.86 8.87 16.12
N ILE A 91 2.01 10.06 15.54
CA ILE A 91 1.95 11.34 16.28
C ILE A 91 0.57 11.53 16.91
N ILE A 92 -0.51 11.35 16.15
CA ILE A 92 -1.89 11.50 16.65
C ILE A 92 -2.14 10.54 17.82
N THR A 93 -1.71 9.29 17.69
CA THR A 93 -1.91 8.26 18.72
C THR A 93 -1.16 8.63 20.00
N LYS A 94 0.09 9.08 19.90
CA LYS A 94 0.91 9.53 21.04
C LYS A 94 0.32 10.76 21.74
N ILE A 95 -0.27 11.70 20.99
CA ILE A 95 -0.96 12.85 21.58
C ILE A 95 -2.21 12.40 22.35
N LYS A 96 -2.95 11.42 21.82
CA LYS A 96 -4.17 10.91 22.42
C LYS A 96 -3.92 10.12 23.71
N GLU A 97 -2.76 9.46 23.82
CA GLU A 97 -2.34 8.72 25.02
C GLU A 97 -1.92 9.64 26.18
N LYS A 98 -1.42 10.86 25.87
CA LYS A 98 -1.03 11.85 26.88
C LYS A 98 -2.20 12.66 27.46
N ARG A 99 -3.40 12.53 26.91
CA ARG A 99 -4.60 13.27 27.31
C ARG A 99 -5.54 12.37 28.12
#